data_AF-A0A8T3RZI6-F1
#
_entry.id   AF-A0A8T3RZI6-F1
#
_cell.length_a   1.000
_cell.length_b   1.000
_cell.length_c   1.000
_cell.angle_alpha   90.00
_cell.angle_beta   90.00
_cell.angle_gamma   90.00
#
_symmetry.space_group_name_H-M   'P 1'
#
loop_
_entity.id
_entity.type
_entity.pdbx_description
1 polymer ?
#
loop_
_entity_poly.entity_id
_entity_poly.type
_entity_poly.pdbx_seq_one_letter_code
_entity_poly.pdbx_strand_id
1 'polypeptide(L)'
;AITSFGVAYVGLLLPTIVLVAHLAPSGGSANTPVGVFGIGSGAAWALLLVLVVWGYDTGAYLVGRSLGRRRLLDHISPSKTVEGLAGGLVLATLGAGVGAALVGLEPWHPLIIGPVVGLAAQAGDMAESMLKRAADRKESGFIVPGHGGILDRIDSFLFAAPVLAGYAVLAAGRVV
;
A
#
# COMPACT_ATOMS: atom_id res chain seq x y z
N ALA A 1 -17.90 1.20 19.59
CA ALA A 1 -18.19 2.43 18.86
C ALA A 1 -17.58 2.31 17.48
N ILE A 2 -18.40 2.13 16.44
CA ILE A 2 -17.96 2.35 15.07
C ILE A 2 -17.92 3.87 14.94
N THR A 3 -16.74 4.48 15.02
CA THR A 3 -16.64 5.92 14.80
C THR A 3 -17.09 6.19 13.36
N SER A 4 -17.87 7.25 13.13
CA SER A 4 -18.30 7.67 11.78
C SER A 4 -17.10 7.80 10.82
N PHE A 5 -15.94 8.11 11.40
CA PHE A 5 -14.63 8.10 10.75
C PHE A 5 -14.24 6.72 10.17
N GLY A 6 -14.42 5.61 10.91
CA GLY A 6 -14.13 4.26 10.41
C GLY A 6 -14.99 3.86 9.21
N VAL A 7 -16.27 4.25 9.20
CA VAL A 7 -17.18 3.98 8.06
C VAL A 7 -16.78 4.80 6.84
N ALA A 8 -16.48 6.10 7.03
CA ALA A 8 -15.98 6.95 5.94
C ALA A 8 -14.63 6.47 5.41
N TYR A 9 -13.72 6.08 6.31
CA TYR A 9 -12.39 5.55 6.01
C TYR A 9 -12.44 4.29 5.14
N VAL A 10 -13.19 3.26 5.55
CA VAL A 10 -13.29 2.03 4.76
C VAL A 10 -14.15 2.26 3.52
N GLY A 11 -15.31 2.91 3.67
CA GLY A 11 -16.28 3.10 2.59
C GLY A 11 -15.75 3.94 1.44
N LEU A 12 -14.94 4.96 1.70
CA LEU A 12 -14.37 5.84 0.68
C LEU A 12 -13.17 5.21 -0.03
N LEU A 13 -12.33 4.48 0.71
CA LEU A 13 -11.02 4.05 0.22
C LEU A 13 -11.03 2.64 -0.38
N LEU A 14 -11.87 1.75 0.12
CA LEU A 14 -11.96 0.38 -0.39
C LEU A 14 -12.30 0.30 -1.90
N PRO A 15 -13.20 1.14 -2.45
CA PRO A 15 -13.44 1.19 -3.90
C PRO A 15 -12.18 1.51 -4.71
N THR A 16 -11.20 2.22 -4.16
CA THR A 16 -9.97 2.59 -4.89
C THR A 16 -9.03 1.40 -5.08
N ILE A 17 -9.10 0.38 -4.21
CA ILE A 17 -8.40 -0.90 -4.42
C ILE A 17 -8.98 -1.59 -5.66
N VAL A 18 -10.31 -1.59 -5.79
CA VAL A 18 -10.99 -2.14 -6.97
C VAL A 18 -10.66 -1.31 -8.21
N LEU A 19 -10.59 0.02 -8.10
CA LEU A 19 -10.23 0.91 -9.20
C LEU A 19 -8.84 0.57 -9.77
N VAL A 20 -7.85 0.29 -8.93
CA VAL A 20 -6.50 -0.13 -9.37
C VAL A 20 -6.57 -1.36 -10.26
N ALA A 21 -7.42 -2.34 -9.92
CA ALA A 21 -7.62 -3.55 -10.71
C ALA A 21 -8.40 -3.33 -12.03
N HIS A 22 -8.94 -2.13 -12.25
CA HIS A 22 -9.64 -1.74 -13.48
C HIS A 22 -8.84 -0.74 -14.32
N LEU A 23 -7.61 -0.40 -13.92
CA LEU A 23 -6.75 0.47 -14.70
C LEU A 23 -6.40 -0.17 -16.05
N ALA A 24 -6.61 0.60 -17.12
CA ALA A 24 -6.42 0.18 -18.50
C ALA A 24 -5.67 1.25 -19.30
N PRO A 25 -4.87 0.84 -20.31
CA PRO A 25 -4.29 1.77 -21.28
C PRO A 25 -5.38 2.55 -22.04
N SER A 26 -5.00 3.70 -22.62
CA SER A 26 -5.94 4.56 -23.35
C SER A 26 -6.62 3.80 -24.49
N GLY A 27 -7.95 3.68 -24.44
CA GLY A 27 -8.74 2.94 -25.44
C GLY A 27 -8.71 1.41 -25.29
N GLY A 28 -8.04 0.89 -24.26
CA GLY A 28 -7.98 -0.53 -23.90
C GLY A 28 -8.95 -0.95 -22.79
N SER A 29 -8.83 -2.20 -22.36
CA SER A 29 -9.57 -2.78 -21.23
C SER A 29 -8.60 -3.24 -20.14
N ALA A 30 -9.08 -3.52 -18.94
CA ALA A 30 -8.29 -4.07 -17.84
C ALA A 30 -7.64 -5.43 -18.18
N ASN A 31 -8.11 -6.09 -19.23
CA ASN A 31 -7.55 -7.35 -19.74
C ASN A 31 -6.51 -7.15 -20.85
N THR A 32 -6.24 -5.90 -21.28
CA THR A 32 -5.22 -5.61 -22.29
C THR A 32 -3.86 -6.10 -21.77
N PRO A 33 -3.16 -7.00 -22.49
CA PRO A 33 -1.83 -7.45 -22.11
C PRO A 33 -0.84 -6.28 -22.06
N VAL A 34 -0.10 -6.14 -20.97
CA VAL A 34 0.92 -5.11 -20.78
C VAL A 34 2.21 -5.68 -20.18
N GLY A 35 3.28 -4.89 -20.27
CA GLY A 35 4.59 -5.21 -19.71
C GLY A 35 5.25 -6.45 -20.32
N VAL A 36 6.32 -6.89 -19.67
CA VAL A 36 7.20 -7.95 -20.21
C VAL A 36 6.54 -9.32 -20.21
N PHE A 37 5.55 -9.54 -19.33
CA PHE A 37 4.90 -10.84 -19.15
C PHE A 37 3.54 -10.94 -19.86
N GLY A 38 3.05 -9.86 -20.47
CA GLY A 38 1.79 -9.87 -21.21
C GLY A 38 0.57 -10.21 -20.36
N ILE A 39 0.57 -9.81 -19.09
CA ILE A 39 -0.59 -9.99 -18.20
C ILE A 39 -1.59 -8.83 -18.38
N GLY A 40 -2.86 -9.06 -18.07
CA GLY A 40 -3.88 -8.00 -18.16
C GLY A 40 -3.53 -6.79 -17.31
N SER A 41 -3.69 -5.59 -17.85
CA SER A 41 -3.29 -4.32 -17.20
C SER A 41 -3.83 -4.16 -15.78
N GLY A 42 -5.10 -4.50 -15.56
CA GLY A 42 -5.72 -4.44 -14.24
C GLY A 42 -5.01 -5.33 -13.23
N ALA A 43 -4.68 -6.56 -13.64
CA ALA A 43 -3.90 -7.49 -12.83
C ALA A 43 -2.46 -6.98 -12.59
N ALA A 44 -1.83 -6.39 -13.60
CA ALA A 44 -0.49 -5.81 -13.48
C ALA A 44 -0.44 -4.68 -12.45
N TRP A 45 -1.39 -3.75 -12.51
CA TRP A 45 -1.51 -2.65 -11.55
C TRP A 45 -1.85 -3.14 -10.13
N ALA A 46 -2.74 -4.11 -10.00
CA ALA A 46 -3.06 -4.72 -8.70
C ALA A 46 -1.85 -5.45 -8.10
N LEU A 47 -1.08 -6.18 -8.90
CA LEU A 47 0.15 -6.82 -8.45
C LEU A 47 1.22 -5.80 -8.06
N LEU A 48 1.35 -4.70 -8.80
CA LEU A 48 2.24 -3.61 -8.42
C LEU A 48 1.87 -3.06 -7.04
N LEU A 49 0.59 -2.80 -6.77
CA LEU A 49 0.11 -2.38 -5.45
C LEU A 49 0.54 -3.37 -4.35
N VAL A 50 0.27 -4.66 -4.55
CA VAL A 50 0.63 -5.72 -3.58
C VAL A 50 2.13 -5.76 -3.33
N LEU A 51 2.94 -5.75 -4.39
CA LEU A 51 4.40 -5.81 -4.30
C LEU A 51 4.97 -4.63 -3.51
N VAL A 52 4.41 -3.43 -3.70
CA VAL A 52 4.84 -2.23 -2.98
C VAL A 52 4.45 -2.29 -1.51
N VAL A 53 3.18 -2.61 -1.20
CA VAL A 53 2.69 -2.67 0.18
C VAL A 53 3.39 -3.78 0.97
N TRP A 54 3.44 -5.00 0.43
CA TRP A 54 4.10 -6.12 1.10
C TRP A 54 5.61 -5.95 1.15
N GLY A 55 6.22 -5.35 0.13
CA GLY A 55 7.62 -4.96 0.14
C GLY A 55 7.91 -3.98 1.28
N TYR A 56 7.05 -2.96 1.45
CA TYR A 56 7.14 -2.02 2.56
C TYR A 56 7.05 -2.71 3.91
N ASP A 57 6.02 -3.52 4.16
CA ASP A 57 5.82 -4.20 5.43
C ASP A 57 6.98 -5.14 5.78
N THR A 58 7.45 -5.89 4.79
CA THR A 58 8.59 -6.80 4.94
C THR A 58 9.85 -6.04 5.28
N GLY A 59 10.16 -4.96 4.55
CA GLY A 59 11.36 -4.17 4.81
C GLY A 59 11.31 -3.44 6.14
N ALA A 60 10.15 -2.88 6.48
CA ALA A 60 9.94 -2.23 7.76
C ALA A 60 10.09 -3.19 8.93
N TYR A 61 9.55 -4.40 8.80
CA TYR A 61 9.69 -5.44 9.80
C TYR A 61 11.14 -5.93 9.94
N LEU A 62 11.78 -6.32 8.84
CA LEU A 62 13.12 -6.90 8.88
C LEU A 62 14.16 -5.89 9.39
N VAL A 63 14.16 -4.68 8.83
CA VAL A 63 15.10 -3.62 9.24
C VAL A 63 14.74 -3.07 10.60
N GLY A 64 13.45 -2.86 10.88
CA GLY A 64 13.01 -2.36 12.18
C GLY A 64 13.32 -3.32 13.33
N ARG A 65 13.22 -4.63 13.10
CA ARG A 65 13.56 -5.66 14.10
C ARG A 65 15.06 -5.84 14.30
N SER A 66 15.86 -5.72 13.25
CA SER A 66 17.32 -6.00 13.30
C SER A 66 18.15 -4.77 13.66
N LEU A 67 17.76 -3.59 13.17
CA LEU A 67 18.53 -2.34 13.25
C LEU A 67 17.76 -1.21 13.93
N GLY A 68 16.51 -1.42 14.32
CA GLY A 68 15.66 -0.39 14.92
C GLY A 68 16.24 0.15 16.23
N ARG A 69 16.51 1.46 16.25
CA ARG A 69 17.05 2.17 17.43
C ARG A 69 16.18 3.35 17.79
N ARG A 70 15.72 4.09 16.79
CA ARG A 70 14.90 5.29 16.96
C ARG A 70 13.47 4.94 16.64
N ARG A 71 12.61 5.02 17.65
CA ARG A 71 11.19 4.83 17.45
C ARG A 71 10.60 5.98 16.65
N LEU A 72 9.62 5.66 15.81
CA LEU A 72 8.99 6.62 14.92
C LEU A 72 7.91 7.43 15.65
N LEU A 73 6.94 6.73 16.27
CA LEU A 73 5.78 7.34 16.93
C LEU A 73 5.35 6.52 18.16
N ASP A 74 6.07 6.69 19.27
CA ASP A 74 5.90 5.95 20.52
C ASP A 74 4.48 5.91 21.06
N HIS A 75 3.77 7.03 20.96
CA HIS A 75 2.43 7.20 21.55
C HIS A 75 1.33 6.49 20.73
N ILE A 76 1.59 6.13 19.46
CA ILE A 76 0.65 5.46 18.58
C ILE A 76 1.05 3.99 18.40
N SER A 77 2.31 3.77 17.99
CA SER A 77 2.85 2.46 17.66
C SER A 77 4.31 2.32 18.16
N PRO A 78 4.52 1.75 19.36
CA PRO A 78 5.84 1.63 19.99
C PRO A 78 6.82 0.74 19.22
N SER A 79 6.33 -0.10 18.31
CA SER A 79 7.12 -1.07 17.53
C SER A 79 7.69 -0.50 16.22
N LYS A 80 7.21 0.66 15.77
CA LYS A 80 7.66 1.26 14.50
C LYS A 80 8.92 2.10 14.75
N THR A 81 9.91 1.96 13.88
CA THR A 81 11.20 2.64 13.98
C THR A 81 11.52 3.42 12.71
N VAL A 82 12.35 4.47 12.82
CA VAL A 82 12.82 5.27 11.69
C VAL A 82 13.68 4.41 10.76
N GLU A 83 14.50 3.52 11.33
CA GLU A 83 15.28 2.58 10.53
C GLU A 83 14.37 1.58 9.78
N GLY A 84 13.30 1.10 10.44
CA GLY A 84 12.26 0.31 9.79
C GLY A 84 11.60 1.07 8.64
N LEU A 85 11.17 2.32 8.84
CA LEU A 85 10.62 3.15 7.77
C LEU A 85 11.56 3.20 6.55
N ALA A 86 12.85 3.48 6.77
CA ALA A 86 13.83 3.50 5.68
C ALA A 86 13.95 2.14 4.97
N GLY A 87 14.02 1.05 5.72
CA GLY A 87 14.05 -0.31 5.17
C GLY A 87 12.80 -0.67 4.36
N GLY A 88 11.63 -0.26 4.86
CA GLY A 88 10.35 -0.41 4.16
C GLY A 88 10.33 0.35 2.85
N LEU A 89 10.76 1.62 2.82
CA LEU A 89 10.80 2.41 1.59
C LEU A 89 11.76 1.82 0.55
N VAL A 90 12.91 1.28 0.98
CA VAL A 90 13.85 0.60 0.08
C VAL A 90 13.18 -0.62 -0.56
N LEU A 91 12.59 -1.52 0.23
CA LEU A 91 11.95 -2.72 -0.32
C LEU A 91 10.65 -2.42 -1.09
N ALA A 92 9.91 -1.38 -0.71
CA ALA A 92 8.79 -0.86 -1.48
C ALA A 92 9.24 -0.39 -2.87
N THR A 93 10.38 0.30 -2.95
CA THR A 93 10.97 0.76 -4.22
C THR A 93 11.46 -0.41 -5.08
N LEU A 94 12.06 -1.44 -4.48
CA LEU A 94 12.43 -2.66 -5.19
C LEU A 94 11.19 -3.42 -5.70
N GLY A 95 10.15 -3.54 -4.87
CA GLY A 95 8.86 -4.11 -5.26
C GLY A 95 8.20 -3.33 -6.40
N ALA A 96 8.26 -1.99 -6.36
CA ALA A 96 7.81 -1.12 -7.44
C ALA A 96 8.61 -1.36 -8.72
N GLY A 97 9.90 -1.67 -8.65
CA GLY A 97 10.74 -2.03 -9.79
C GLY A 97 10.23 -3.27 -10.52
N VAL A 98 9.90 -4.32 -9.76
CA VAL A 98 9.29 -5.54 -10.31
C VAL A 98 7.89 -5.24 -10.86
N GLY A 99 7.08 -4.50 -10.13
CA GLY A 99 5.74 -4.08 -10.56
C GLY A 99 5.74 -3.23 -11.83
N ALA A 100 6.71 -2.34 -11.98
CA ALA A 100 6.86 -1.53 -13.19
C ALA A 100 7.14 -2.38 -14.43
N ALA A 101 7.95 -3.44 -14.31
CA ALA A 101 8.17 -4.38 -15.41
C ALA A 101 6.90 -5.17 -15.79
N LEU A 102 6.04 -5.47 -14.81
CA LEU A 102 4.74 -6.11 -15.04
C LEU A 102 3.77 -5.18 -15.78
N VAL A 103 3.79 -3.88 -15.47
CA VAL A 103 2.92 -2.87 -16.10
C VAL A 103 3.48 -2.36 -17.43
N GLY A 104 4.80 -2.43 -17.63
CA GLY A 104 5.48 -1.82 -18.78
C GLY A 104 5.87 -0.36 -18.57
N LEU A 105 6.08 0.06 -17.32
CA LEU A 105 6.53 1.42 -16.99
C LEU A 105 8.04 1.59 -17.23
N GLU A 106 8.45 2.81 -17.57
CA GLU A 106 9.86 3.18 -17.64
C GLU A 106 10.60 3.00 -16.29
N PRO A 107 11.92 2.71 -16.30
CA PRO A 107 12.67 2.36 -15.08
C PRO A 107 12.77 3.45 -14.01
N TRP A 108 12.40 4.70 -14.31
CA TRP A 108 12.42 5.80 -13.34
C TRP A 108 11.14 5.86 -12.49
N HIS A 109 9.99 5.34 -12.96
CA HIS A 109 8.73 5.39 -12.21
C HIS A 109 8.81 4.70 -10.83
N PRO A 110 9.49 3.54 -10.66
CA PRO A 110 9.69 2.92 -9.34
C PRO A 110 10.27 3.84 -8.28
N LEU A 111 11.17 4.75 -8.66
CA LEU A 111 11.83 5.70 -7.75
C LEU A 111 10.84 6.71 -7.15
N ILE A 112 9.68 6.90 -7.77
CA ILE A 112 8.60 7.74 -7.26
C ILE A 112 7.52 6.90 -6.59
N ILE A 113 7.07 5.83 -7.28
CA ILE A 113 6.00 4.95 -6.79
C ILE A 113 6.37 4.35 -5.44
N GLY A 114 7.57 3.78 -5.30
CA GLY A 114 8.00 3.09 -4.09
C GLY A 114 7.91 3.98 -2.84
N PRO A 115 8.56 5.15 -2.82
CA PRO A 115 8.49 6.04 -1.68
C PRO A 115 7.09 6.59 -1.41
N VAL A 116 6.39 7.05 -2.46
CA VAL A 116 5.10 7.74 -2.30
C VAL A 116 4.00 6.76 -1.84
N VAL A 117 3.91 5.60 -2.48
CA VAL A 117 2.92 4.57 -2.13
C VAL A 117 3.32 3.84 -0.84
N GLY A 118 4.62 3.62 -0.59
CA GLY A 118 5.11 3.05 0.67
C GLY A 118 4.83 3.94 1.89
N LEU A 119 5.01 5.26 1.77
CA LEU A 119 4.61 6.20 2.81
C LEU A 119 3.10 6.21 3.04
N ALA A 120 2.31 6.08 1.96
CA ALA A 120 0.86 5.97 2.08
C ALA A 120 0.45 4.68 2.80
N ALA A 121 1.08 3.54 2.48
CA ALA A 121 0.89 2.28 3.22
C ALA A 121 1.19 2.44 4.71
N GLN A 122 2.32 3.05 5.06
CA GLN A 122 2.65 3.35 6.45
C GLN A 122 1.60 4.25 7.13
N ALA A 123 1.08 5.25 6.42
CA ALA A 123 0.04 6.13 6.94
C ALA A 123 -1.28 5.36 7.21
N GLY A 124 -1.63 4.39 6.37
CA GLY A 124 -2.79 3.51 6.57
C GLY A 124 -2.67 2.68 7.85
N ASP A 125 -1.55 1.98 8.04
CA ASP A 125 -1.23 1.21 9.27
C ASP A 125 -1.23 2.10 10.53
N MET A 126 -0.78 3.35 10.41
CA MET A 126 -0.83 4.31 11.52
C MET A 126 -2.25 4.79 11.80
N ALA A 127 -3.05 5.08 10.77
CA ALA A 127 -4.45 5.50 10.90
C ALA A 127 -5.27 4.40 11.60
N GLU A 128 -5.05 3.14 11.23
CA GLU A 128 -5.68 2.01 11.91
C GLU A 128 -5.22 1.90 13.37
N SER A 129 -3.91 2.01 13.62
CA SER A 129 -3.36 2.04 14.99
C SER A 129 -4.00 3.14 15.84
N MET A 130 -4.17 4.34 15.30
CA MET A 130 -4.87 5.45 15.97
C MET A 130 -6.34 5.14 16.23
N LEU A 131 -7.04 4.55 15.26
CA LEU A 131 -8.45 4.18 15.41
C LEU A 131 -8.65 3.16 16.54
N LYS A 132 -7.75 2.18 16.65
CA LYS A 132 -7.74 1.20 17.73
C LYS A 132 -7.60 1.90 19.10
N ARG A 133 -6.66 2.85 19.22
CA ARG A 133 -6.48 3.64 20.46
C ARG A 133 -7.68 4.52 20.79
N ALA A 134 -8.27 5.18 19.81
CA ALA A 134 -9.47 6.01 20.02
C ALA A 134 -10.70 5.21 20.48
N ALA A 135 -10.74 3.91 20.18
CA ALA A 135 -11.79 3.01 20.62
C ALA A 135 -11.49 2.30 21.97
N ASP A 136 -10.37 2.61 22.62
CA ASP A 136 -9.83 1.88 23.79
C ASP A 136 -9.69 0.37 23.52
N ARG A 137 -9.36 0.00 22.29
CA ARG A 137 -9.13 -1.39 21.86
C ARG A 137 -7.72 -1.56 21.32
N LYS A 138 -7.22 -2.80 21.41
CA LYS A 138 -5.91 -3.16 20.86
C LYS A 138 -6.02 -3.84 19.49
N GLU A 139 -7.15 -4.49 19.23
CA GLU A 139 -7.41 -5.25 17.99
C GLU A 139 -8.66 -4.71 17.31
N SER A 140 -8.66 -4.67 15.98
CA SER A 140 -9.77 -4.13 15.18
C SER A 140 -10.99 -5.07 15.10
N GLY A 141 -10.82 -6.35 15.46
CA GLY A 141 -11.89 -7.36 15.56
C GLY A 141 -11.35 -8.79 15.76
N PHE A 142 -12.26 -9.77 15.88
CA PHE A 142 -11.95 -11.20 16.10
C PHE A 142 -12.48 -12.11 14.97
N ILE A 143 -12.44 -11.63 13.73
CA ILE A 143 -13.02 -12.39 12.60
C ILE A 143 -12.17 -13.61 12.25
N VAL A 144 -10.85 -13.58 12.49
CA VAL A 144 -9.96 -14.72 12.27
C VAL A 144 -9.20 -15.07 13.57
N PRO A 145 -9.42 -16.26 14.15
CA PRO A 145 -8.75 -16.68 15.37
C PRO A 145 -7.21 -16.59 15.21
N GLY A 146 -6.56 -15.84 16.10
CA GLY A 146 -5.11 -15.66 16.12
C GLY A 146 -4.51 -14.67 15.09
N HIS A 147 -5.32 -14.03 14.24
CA HIS A 147 -4.82 -13.20 13.12
C HIS A 147 -5.25 -11.73 13.15
N GLY A 148 -5.98 -11.29 14.19
CA GLY A 148 -6.52 -9.92 14.30
C GLY A 148 -7.80 -9.72 13.47
N GLY A 149 -8.14 -8.47 13.19
CA GLY A 149 -9.29 -8.14 12.35
C GLY A 149 -8.92 -8.06 10.87
N ILE A 150 -9.93 -8.07 10.01
CA ILE A 150 -9.72 -7.88 8.55
C ILE A 150 -9.13 -6.50 8.24
N LEU A 151 -9.40 -5.51 9.10
CA LEU A 151 -8.89 -4.16 8.92
C LEU A 151 -7.37 -4.10 9.05
N ASP A 152 -6.78 -4.87 9.97
CA ASP A 152 -5.32 -4.97 10.18
C ASP A 152 -4.60 -5.60 8.95
N ARG A 153 -5.35 -6.09 7.95
CA ARG A 153 -4.81 -6.69 6.71
C ARG A 153 -4.95 -5.80 5.49
N ILE A 154 -5.91 -4.88 5.51
CA ILE A 154 -6.21 -4.00 4.37
C ILE A 154 -5.89 -2.53 4.65
N ASP A 155 -5.60 -2.16 5.90
CA ASP A 155 -5.29 -0.80 6.33
C ASP A 155 -4.25 -0.09 5.46
N SER A 156 -3.13 -0.73 5.20
CA SER A 156 -2.05 -0.20 4.37
C SER A 156 -2.49 -0.08 2.91
N PHE A 157 -3.30 -1.02 2.42
CA PHE A 157 -3.86 -0.99 1.07
C PHE A 157 -4.86 0.16 0.89
N LEU A 158 -5.65 0.50 1.91
CA LEU A 158 -6.66 1.55 1.84
C LEU A 158 -6.03 2.91 1.54
N PHE A 159 -4.82 3.19 2.02
CA PHE A 159 -4.12 4.45 1.73
C PHE A 159 -3.19 4.33 0.50
N ALA A 160 -2.60 3.16 0.28
CA ALA A 160 -1.72 2.94 -0.88
C ALA A 160 -2.48 2.95 -2.22
N ALA A 161 -3.66 2.34 -2.29
CA ALA A 161 -4.45 2.22 -3.51
C ALA A 161 -4.86 3.57 -4.14
N PRO A 162 -5.45 4.54 -3.42
CA PRO A 162 -5.84 5.82 -4.02
C PRO A 162 -4.61 6.62 -4.49
N VAL A 163 -3.48 6.51 -3.78
CA VAL A 163 -2.23 7.18 -4.14
C VAL A 163 -1.65 6.59 -5.41
N LEU A 164 -1.63 5.26 -5.52
CA LEU A 164 -1.20 4.58 -6.75
C LEU A 164 -2.13 4.88 -7.93
N ALA A 165 -3.45 4.83 -7.72
CA ALA A 165 -4.43 5.15 -8.76
C ALA A 165 -4.29 6.61 -9.22
N GLY A 166 -4.12 7.55 -8.30
CA GLY A 166 -3.87 8.96 -8.61
C GLY A 166 -2.55 9.14 -9.37
N TYR A 167 -1.48 8.48 -8.95
CA TYR A 167 -0.22 8.46 -9.70
C TYR A 167 -0.41 7.91 -11.11
N ALA A 168 -1.11 6.79 -11.26
CA ALA A 168 -1.38 6.17 -12.54
C ALA A 168 -2.15 7.13 -13.46
N VAL A 169 -3.18 7.83 -12.96
CA VAL A 169 -3.94 8.83 -13.73
C VAL A 169 -3.08 10.02 -14.14
N LEU A 170 -2.26 10.56 -13.22
CA LEU A 170 -1.38 11.69 -13.50
C LEU A 170 -0.24 11.32 -14.47
N ALA A 171 0.29 10.11 -14.34
CA ALA A 171 1.28 9.55 -15.26
C ALA A 171 0.63 9.15 -16.61
N ALA A 172 -0.64 8.74 -16.63
CA ALA A 172 -1.42 8.34 -17.81
C ALA A 172 -1.77 9.49 -18.77
N GLY A 173 -1.42 10.73 -18.44
CA GLY A 173 -1.21 11.75 -19.48
C GLY A 173 -0.05 11.41 -20.44
N ARG A 174 0.75 10.38 -20.15
CA ARG A 174 1.94 9.92 -20.90
C ARG A 174 2.17 8.41 -20.90
N VAL A 175 1.28 7.59 -20.34
CA VAL A 175 1.36 6.13 -20.49
C VAL A 175 0.29 5.71 -21.50
N VAL A 176 0.72 5.78 -22.76
CA VAL A 176 0.04 5.42 -24.00
C VAL A 176 0.05 3.90 -24.16
#